data_AF-A0A0Q4EN32-F1
#
_entry.id   AF-A0A0Q4EN32-F1
#
_cell.length_a   1.000
_cell.length_b   1.000
_cell.length_c   1.000
_cell.angle_alpha   90.00
_cell.angle_beta   90.00
_cell.angle_gamma   90.00
#
_symmetry.space_group_name_H-M   'P 1'
#
loop_
_entity.id
_entity.type
_entity.pdbx_description
1 polymer ?
#
loop_
_entity_poly.entity_id
_entity_poly.type
_entity_poly.pdbx_seq_one_letter_code
_entity_poly.pdbx_strand_id
1 'polypeptide(L)'
;MQQWLDGVSAVDVDFAKRTLSLSLSGKVGPAFVQNQPVADAALSVPSGSTFTATGSAGWTSASTAFSGKFASAAFSANGTSTPIDFTSVSAGTATAGASSIDGTFYGPNTKNVGGNFRIVGGIPNQRVDILGGFVGVKK
;
A
#
# COMPACT_ATOMS: atom_id res chain seq x y z
N MET A 1 9.73 -14.72 -5.32
CA MET A 1 8.54 -14.59 -6.18
C MET A 1 8.19 -13.12 -6.27
N GLN A 2 7.75 -12.66 -7.44
CA GLN A 2 7.28 -11.28 -7.63
C GLN A 2 5.92 -11.28 -8.33
N GLN A 3 5.07 -10.35 -7.95
CA GLN A 3 3.75 -10.09 -8.53
C GLN A 3 3.56 -8.58 -8.64
N TRP A 4 2.98 -8.14 -9.76
CA TRP A 4 2.59 -6.74 -9.92
C TRP A 4 1.20 -6.50 -9.33
N LEU A 5 0.96 -5.26 -8.92
CA LEU A 5 -0.32 -4.77 -8.44
C LEU A 5 -0.70 -3.55 -9.28
N ASP A 6 -1.81 -3.65 -9.99
CA ASP A 6 -2.36 -2.54 -10.75
C ASP A 6 -3.64 -2.04 -10.06
N GLY A 7 -3.75 -0.73 -9.87
CA GLY A 7 -4.84 -0.19 -9.06
C GLY A 7 -4.99 1.31 -9.12
N VAL A 8 -5.83 1.79 -8.20
CA VAL A 8 -6.17 3.20 -8.04
C VAL A 8 -5.98 3.61 -6.59
N SER A 9 -5.73 4.90 -6.40
CA SER A 9 -5.64 5.55 -5.10
C SER A 9 -6.71 6.62 -4.96
N ALA A 10 -7.28 6.75 -3.76
CA ALA A 10 -8.06 7.90 -3.34
C ALA A 10 -7.38 8.57 -2.15
N VAL A 11 -7.28 9.90 -2.19
CA VAL A 11 -6.62 10.71 -1.16
C VAL A 11 -7.60 11.78 -0.70
N ASP A 12 -8.02 11.69 0.57
CA ASP A 12 -8.88 12.68 1.21
C ASP A 12 -8.03 13.57 2.12
N VAL A 13 -8.07 14.87 1.88
CA VAL A 13 -7.14 15.83 2.51
C VAL A 13 -7.92 16.82 3.37
N ASP A 14 -7.55 16.90 4.65
CA ASP A 14 -8.02 17.93 5.58
C ASP A 14 -6.87 18.90 5.87
N PHE A 15 -6.84 20.03 5.15
CA PHE A 15 -5.80 21.05 5.31
C PHE A 15 -5.86 21.77 6.66
N ALA A 16 -7.02 21.84 7.30
CA ALA A 16 -7.17 22.48 8.61
C ALA A 16 -6.53 21.62 9.71
N LYS A 17 -6.72 20.30 9.63
CA LYS A 17 -6.12 19.34 10.56
C LYS A 17 -4.70 18.92 10.18
N ARG A 18 -4.27 19.24 8.96
CA ARG A 18 -2.99 18.79 8.37
C ARG A 18 -2.87 17.27 8.34
N THR A 19 -3.95 16.63 7.95
CA THR A 19 -4.07 15.17 7.86
C THR A 19 -4.62 14.75 6.51
N LEU A 20 -4.28 13.54 6.09
CA LEU A 20 -4.91 12.89 4.96
C LEU A 20 -5.22 11.42 5.25
N SER A 21 -6.21 10.90 4.53
CA SER A 21 -6.50 9.47 4.43
C SER A 21 -6.15 8.98 3.03
N LEU A 22 -5.51 7.83 2.95
CA LEU A 22 -5.18 7.14 1.71
C LEU A 22 -5.96 5.83 1.65
N SER A 23 -6.68 5.61 0.55
CA SER A 23 -7.26 4.32 0.20
C SER A 23 -6.62 3.82 -1.09
N LEU A 24 -6.15 2.58 -1.07
CA LEU A 24 -5.61 1.86 -2.23
C LEU A 24 -6.53 0.70 -2.56
N SER A 25 -6.81 0.51 -3.84
CA SER A 25 -7.52 -0.67 -4.33
C SER A 25 -6.94 -1.12 -5.66
N GLY A 26 -6.73 -2.42 -5.85
CA GLY A 26 -6.14 -2.94 -7.08
C GLY A 26 -6.36 -4.42 -7.30
N LYS A 27 -5.72 -4.94 -8.35
CA LYS A 27 -5.72 -6.35 -8.75
C LYS A 27 -4.31 -6.90 -8.77
N VAL A 28 -4.17 -8.12 -8.27
CA VAL A 28 -2.92 -8.88 -8.28
C VAL A 28 -2.71 -9.46 -9.67
N GLY A 29 -1.57 -9.17 -10.27
CA GLY A 29 -1.15 -9.74 -11.54
C GLY A 29 -0.58 -11.16 -11.41
N PRO A 30 -0.17 -11.77 -12.54
CA PRO A 30 0.48 -13.07 -12.55
C PRO A 30 1.77 -13.09 -11.71
N ALA A 31 2.08 -14.24 -11.12
CA ALA A 31 3.28 -14.44 -10.34
C ALA A 31 4.44 -15.00 -11.16
N PHE A 32 5.65 -14.56 -10.83
CA PHE A 32 6.88 -15.04 -11.46
C PHE A 32 7.96 -15.41 -10.44
N VAL A 33 8.72 -16.45 -10.75
CA VAL A 33 9.98 -16.82 -10.08
C VAL A 33 11.04 -16.99 -11.16
N GLN A 34 12.15 -16.23 -11.07
CA GLN A 34 13.20 -16.27 -12.10
C GLN A 34 12.65 -16.07 -13.53
N ASN A 35 11.68 -15.16 -13.68
CA ASN A 35 10.98 -14.86 -14.93
C ASN A 35 10.15 -16.03 -15.52
N GLN A 36 9.89 -17.08 -14.75
CA GLN A 36 8.98 -18.16 -15.10
C GLN A 36 7.62 -17.97 -14.40
N PRO A 37 6.50 -18.14 -15.11
CA PRO A 37 5.17 -18.00 -14.52
C PRO A 37 4.93 -19.09 -13.47
N VAL A 38 4.27 -18.73 -12.37
CA VAL A 38 3.81 -19.67 -11.34
C VAL A 38 2.31 -19.86 -11.51
N ALA A 39 1.84 -21.10 -11.51
CA ALA A 39 0.42 -21.41 -11.63
C ALA A 39 -0.38 -20.92 -10.41
N ASP A 40 -1.53 -20.31 -10.63
CA ASP A 40 -2.38 -19.74 -9.56
C ASP A 40 -2.77 -20.75 -8.48
N ALA A 41 -2.95 -22.02 -8.83
CA ALA A 41 -3.26 -23.09 -7.88
C ALA A 41 -2.17 -23.32 -6.82
N ALA A 42 -0.94 -22.84 -7.05
CA ALA A 42 0.17 -22.93 -6.12
C ALA A 42 0.35 -21.66 -5.25
N LEU A 43 -0.50 -20.64 -5.44
CA LEU A 43 -0.36 -19.33 -4.80
C LEU A 43 -1.39 -19.14 -3.68
N SER A 44 -0.94 -18.62 -2.54
CA SER A 44 -1.83 -18.13 -1.47
C SER A 44 -2.60 -16.88 -1.89
N VAL A 45 -2.04 -16.11 -2.83
CA VAL A 45 -2.66 -14.93 -3.44
C VAL A 45 -2.60 -15.09 -4.97
N PRO A 46 -3.59 -15.74 -5.58
CA PRO A 46 -3.62 -15.97 -7.02
C PRO A 46 -3.80 -14.67 -7.80
N SER A 47 -3.46 -14.72 -9.10
CA SER A 47 -3.78 -13.63 -10.02
C SER A 47 -5.29 -13.32 -10.03
N GLY A 48 -5.64 -12.06 -10.25
CA GLY A 48 -7.04 -11.57 -10.18
C GLY A 48 -7.57 -11.32 -8.77
N SER A 49 -6.83 -11.70 -7.71
CA SER A 49 -7.14 -11.32 -6.33
C SER A 49 -7.25 -9.79 -6.21
N THR A 50 -8.20 -9.32 -5.42
CA THR A 50 -8.31 -7.89 -5.09
C THR A 50 -7.33 -7.56 -3.98
N PHE A 51 -6.66 -6.43 -4.09
CA PHE A 51 -5.88 -5.82 -3.01
C PHE A 51 -6.60 -4.57 -2.51
N THR A 52 -6.66 -4.39 -1.20
CA THR A 52 -7.12 -3.14 -0.57
C THR A 52 -6.21 -2.75 0.58
N ALA A 53 -5.97 -1.46 0.74
CA ALA A 53 -5.28 -0.93 1.91
C ALA A 53 -5.79 0.46 2.28
N THR A 54 -5.82 0.76 3.58
CA THR A 54 -6.18 2.08 4.09
C THR A 54 -5.15 2.56 5.09
N GLY A 55 -4.87 3.86 5.06
CA GLY A 55 -3.93 4.49 5.96
C GLY A 55 -4.16 5.97 6.11
N SER A 56 -3.36 6.58 6.98
CA SER A 56 -3.42 8.00 7.26
C SER A 56 -2.02 8.57 7.38
N ALA A 57 -1.85 9.80 6.89
CA ALA A 57 -0.63 10.57 7.03
C ALA A 57 -0.93 11.98 7.53
N GLY A 58 0.10 12.67 8.03
CA GLY A 58 0.00 14.04 8.48
C GLY A 58 1.24 14.84 8.16
N TRP A 59 1.11 16.16 8.23
CA TRP A 59 2.21 17.10 8.03
C TRP A 59 2.15 18.24 9.04
N THR A 60 3.19 19.07 9.05
CA THR A 60 3.30 20.22 9.97
C THR A 60 3.16 21.54 9.23
N SER A 61 3.04 22.65 9.94
CA SER A 61 3.04 23.98 9.29
C SER A 61 4.37 24.33 8.61
N ALA A 62 5.46 23.60 8.93
CA ALA A 62 6.78 23.87 8.39
C ALA A 62 7.05 23.19 7.03
N SER A 63 6.21 22.23 6.62
CA SER A 63 6.43 21.45 5.40
C SER A 63 5.14 20.90 4.84
N THR A 64 5.03 20.82 3.51
CA THR A 64 3.96 20.11 2.81
C THR A 64 4.25 18.62 2.63
N ALA A 65 5.45 18.16 3.01
CA ALA A 65 5.75 16.74 3.06
C ALA A 65 4.98 16.09 4.20
N PHE A 66 4.35 14.95 3.92
CA PHE A 66 3.62 14.16 4.89
C PHE A 66 4.23 12.79 5.05
N SER A 67 4.07 12.23 6.24
CA SER A 67 4.38 10.83 6.53
C SER A 67 3.25 10.18 7.33
N GLY A 68 3.10 8.87 7.18
CA GLY A 68 1.96 8.14 7.68
C GLY A 68 2.16 6.66 7.77
N LYS A 69 1.09 5.98 8.16
CA LYS A 69 1.05 4.52 8.36
C LYS A 69 -0.25 3.94 7.83
N PHE A 70 -0.20 2.65 7.49
CA PHE A 70 -1.40 1.89 7.15
C PHE A 70 -2.11 1.43 8.42
N ALA A 71 -3.43 1.56 8.40
CA ALA A 71 -4.32 0.98 9.41
C ALA A 71 -4.68 -0.46 9.05
N SER A 72 -4.82 -0.76 7.76
CA SER A 72 -5.13 -2.10 7.26
C SER A 72 -4.64 -2.32 5.84
N ALA A 73 -4.38 -3.58 5.51
CA ALA A 73 -4.22 -4.05 4.14
C ALA A 73 -4.67 -5.51 4.05
N ALA A 74 -5.25 -5.91 2.92
CA ALA A 74 -5.74 -7.26 2.71
C ALA A 74 -5.77 -7.64 1.22
N PHE A 75 -5.58 -8.93 0.96
CA PHE A 75 -5.94 -9.54 -0.30
C PHE A 75 -7.30 -10.20 -0.18
N SER A 76 -8.05 -10.31 -1.29
CA SER A 76 -9.26 -11.10 -1.34
C SER A 76 -9.38 -11.87 -2.65
N ALA A 77 -9.67 -13.16 -2.55
CA ALA A 77 -9.91 -14.06 -3.65
C ALA A 77 -11.14 -14.93 -3.33
N ASN A 78 -12.05 -15.08 -4.30
CA ASN A 78 -13.23 -15.94 -4.17
C ASN A 78 -14.08 -15.68 -2.90
N GLY A 79 -14.17 -14.42 -2.48
CA GLY A 79 -14.92 -14.01 -1.28
C GLY A 79 -14.18 -14.22 0.06
N THR A 80 -13.02 -14.88 0.04
CA THR A 80 -12.16 -15.00 1.22
C THR A 80 -11.25 -13.79 1.32
N SER A 81 -11.15 -13.19 2.51
CA SER A 81 -10.21 -12.10 2.81
C SER A 81 -9.01 -12.65 3.56
N THR A 82 -7.82 -12.28 3.12
CA THR A 82 -6.53 -12.60 3.72
C THR A 82 -5.89 -11.29 4.20
N PRO A 83 -6.10 -10.90 5.47
CA PRO A 83 -5.51 -9.67 6.01
C PRO A 83 -3.99 -9.81 6.09
N ILE A 84 -3.30 -8.70 5.84
CA ILE A 84 -1.86 -8.59 6.06
C ILE A 84 -1.66 -8.21 7.53
N ASP A 85 -1.05 -9.12 8.28
CA ASP A 85 -0.63 -8.87 9.65
C ASP A 85 0.65 -8.03 9.67
N PHE A 86 0.54 -6.79 10.15
CA PHE A 86 1.70 -5.91 10.30
C PHE A 86 2.57 -6.25 11.53
N THR A 87 2.08 -7.09 12.45
CA THR A 87 2.78 -7.47 13.69
C THR A 87 3.65 -8.71 13.52
N SER A 88 3.38 -9.53 12.50
CA SER A 88 4.13 -10.76 12.22
C SER A 88 5.56 -10.52 11.70
N VAL A 89 6.00 -9.26 11.60
CA VAL A 89 7.36 -8.89 11.21
C VAL A 89 8.19 -8.70 12.48
N SER A 90 9.06 -9.66 12.79
CA SER A 90 9.85 -9.65 14.03
C SER A 90 10.67 -8.38 14.20
N ALA A 91 10.55 -7.75 15.37
CA ALA A 91 11.41 -6.66 15.81
C ALA A 91 12.90 -7.06 15.69
N GLY A 92 13.73 -6.20 15.12
CA GLY A 92 15.15 -6.47 14.86
C GLY A 92 15.49 -6.87 13.43
N THR A 93 14.50 -7.08 12.56
CA THR A 93 14.73 -7.17 11.11
C THR A 93 14.69 -5.78 10.49
N ALA A 94 15.40 -5.57 9.38
CA ALA A 94 15.45 -4.29 8.65
C ALA A 94 14.08 -3.80 8.11
N THR A 95 12.99 -4.54 8.37
CA THR A 95 11.65 -4.26 7.86
C THR A 95 10.56 -4.27 8.93
N ALA A 96 10.91 -4.45 10.21
CA ALA A 96 9.96 -4.30 11.31
C ALA A 96 9.49 -2.83 11.39
N GLY A 97 8.18 -2.60 11.31
CA GLY A 97 7.61 -1.24 11.29
C GLY A 97 7.79 -0.46 9.98
N ALA A 98 8.17 -1.11 8.88
CA ALA A 98 8.47 -0.45 7.61
C ALA A 98 7.25 -0.11 6.74
N SER A 99 6.03 -0.26 7.25
CA SER A 99 4.82 0.12 6.52
C SER A 99 4.60 1.64 6.62
N SER A 100 4.93 2.37 5.55
CA SER A 100 4.88 3.83 5.52
C SER A 100 4.10 4.37 4.32
N ILE A 101 3.58 5.57 4.51
CA ILE A 101 3.04 6.43 3.46
C ILE A 101 3.87 7.70 3.51
N ASP A 102 4.58 8.03 2.43
CA ASP A 102 5.43 9.22 2.38
C ASP A 102 5.13 9.98 1.08
N GLY A 103 5.01 11.31 1.16
CA GLY A 103 4.69 12.10 -0.02
C GLY A 103 4.64 13.58 0.23
N THR A 104 4.16 14.33 -0.77
CA THR A 104 4.03 15.79 -0.70
C THR A 104 2.91 16.29 -1.63
N PHE A 105 2.50 17.53 -1.40
CA PHE A 105 1.65 18.28 -2.32
C PHE A 105 2.49 19.06 -3.32
N TYR A 106 2.03 19.17 -4.57
CA TYR A 106 2.74 19.89 -5.62
C TYR A 106 1.81 20.60 -6.61
N GLY A 107 2.37 21.55 -7.36
CA GLY A 107 1.63 22.43 -8.25
C GLY A 107 0.98 23.62 -7.53
N PRO A 108 0.47 24.61 -8.29
CA PRO A 108 -0.14 25.80 -7.72
C PRO A 108 -1.37 25.42 -6.88
N ASN A 109 -1.51 26.05 -5.72
CA ASN A 109 -2.62 25.83 -4.78
C ASN A 109 -2.81 24.35 -4.39
N THR A 110 -1.70 23.60 -4.26
CA THR A 110 -1.69 22.17 -3.90
C THR A 110 -2.61 21.32 -4.77
N LYS A 111 -2.70 21.66 -6.07
CA LYS A 111 -3.59 20.99 -7.03
C LYS A 111 -3.32 19.48 -7.14
N ASN A 112 -2.09 19.04 -6.88
CA ASN A 112 -1.71 17.65 -6.98
C ASN A 112 -1.12 17.12 -5.66
N VAL A 113 -1.24 15.81 -5.48
CA VAL A 113 -0.64 15.04 -4.39
C VAL A 113 0.06 13.83 -4.96
N GLY A 114 1.18 13.44 -4.38
CA GLY A 114 1.89 12.24 -4.81
C GLY A 114 2.83 11.74 -3.74
N GLY A 115 3.13 10.45 -3.81
CA GLY A 115 3.97 9.81 -2.82
C GLY A 115 4.28 8.37 -3.15
N ASN A 116 5.11 7.77 -2.30
CA ASN A 116 5.40 6.36 -2.27
C ASN A 116 4.76 5.72 -1.04
N PHE A 117 4.56 4.42 -1.13
CA PHE A 117 4.17 3.62 0.02
C PHE A 117 4.95 2.32 0.05
N ARG A 118 5.12 1.81 1.27
CA ARG A 118 5.57 0.45 1.50
C ARG A 118 4.61 -0.22 2.47
N ILE A 119 4.28 -1.48 2.21
CA ILE A 119 3.48 -2.30 3.12
C ILE A 119 4.25 -3.59 3.36
N VAL A 120 4.69 -3.77 4.60
CA VAL A 120 5.36 -5.00 5.06
C VAL A 120 4.49 -5.67 6.12
N GLY A 121 4.31 -6.98 5.96
CA GLY A 121 3.58 -7.79 6.92
C GLY A 121 3.69 -9.27 6.58
N GLY A 122 2.78 -10.06 7.13
CA GLY A 122 2.63 -11.46 6.83
C GLY A 122 1.20 -11.81 6.45
N ILE A 123 1.08 -12.85 5.65
CA ILE A 123 -0.12 -13.68 5.53
C ILE A 123 0.28 -15.09 5.99
N PRO A 124 -0.66 -16.03 6.18
CA PRO A 124 -0.30 -17.37 6.63
C PRO A 124 0.83 -17.98 5.79
N ASN A 125 1.91 -18.38 6.47
CA ASN A 125 3.12 -19.00 5.91
C ASN A 125 3.91 -18.15 4.90
N GLN A 126 3.61 -16.87 4.73
CA GLN A 126 4.30 -16.01 3.74
C GLN A 126 4.51 -14.59 4.25
N ARG A 127 5.67 -14.02 3.93
CA ARG A 127 5.94 -12.58 4.12
C ARG A 127 5.43 -11.81 2.92
N VAL A 128 4.84 -10.64 3.17
CA VAL A 128 4.41 -9.69 2.16
C VAL A 128 5.27 -8.42 2.25
N ASP A 129 5.72 -7.94 1.10
CA ASP A 129 6.46 -6.68 0.94
C ASP A 129 6.01 -6.02 -0.36
N ILE A 130 5.22 -4.97 -0.24
CA ILE A 130 4.65 -4.24 -1.36
C ILE A 130 5.33 -2.88 -1.39
N LEU A 131 5.91 -2.52 -2.53
CA LEU A 131 6.38 -1.17 -2.82
C LEU A 131 5.52 -0.61 -3.95
N GLY A 132 5.08 0.63 -3.79
CA GLY A 132 4.31 1.30 -4.82
C GLY A 132 4.34 2.82 -4.71
N GLY A 133 3.72 3.46 -5.70
CA GLY A 133 3.54 4.90 -5.76
C GLY A 133 2.09 5.25 -6.01
N PHE A 134 1.71 6.47 -5.65
CA PHE A 134 0.40 7.01 -5.93
C PHE A 134 0.51 8.48 -6.35
N VAL A 135 -0.45 8.90 -7.15
CA VAL A 135 -0.65 10.29 -7.56
C VAL A 135 -2.13 10.62 -7.54
N GLY A 136 -2.46 11.86 -7.26
CA GLY A 136 -3.82 12.36 -7.24
C GLY A 136 -3.90 13.81 -7.69
N VAL A 137 -5.05 14.17 -8.27
CA VAL A 137 -5.38 15.53 -8.65
C VAL A 137 -6.62 15.97 -7.89
N LYS A 138 -6.60 17.20 -7.38
CA LYS A 138 -7.74 17.82 -6.70
C LYS A 138 -8.94 17.89 -7.65
N LYS A 139 -10.10 17.45 -7.17
CA LYS A 139 -11.39 17.58 -7.84
C LYS A 139 -12.13 18.81 -7.35
#